data_AF-A0A963D0X4-F1
#
_entry.id   AF-A0A963D0X4-F1
#
_cell.length_a   1.000
_cell.length_b   1.000
_cell.length_c   1.000
_cell.angle_alpha   90.00
_cell.angle_beta   90.00
_cell.angle_gamma   90.00
#
_symmetry.space_group_name_H-M   'P 1'
#
loop_
_entity.id
_entity.type
_entity.pdbx_description
1 polymer ?
#
loop_
_entity_poly.entity_id
_entity_poly.type
_entity_poly.pdbx_seq_one_letter_code
_entity_poly.pdbx_strand_id
1 'polypeptide(L)'
;MLNRQFLSTDHQQLADALGAGPPPLIIQDLDGVCMGLVADPRRRQIDPEYLSACRRLRGSFFVLTNGEHVGSRGMNGIVERSLGGRRQAAGRYLPGLAAGGVQWQDVDGVVSHPGVSGAELRFLADVPGRARRFLCEFLARPGHRLTPSRAAQLADAAVLDNRVSPTVNINVVFEACGGRGAIYQQLQRELQGFMTDLLEAAAGHGLADAFFLHLAPNLGRDSDGERLAPGRAEMAGTTDFQFMLSGAIKEAGVLALLNRYYGARFGSHPLGAEFSVRDAPRSHTALLDLAEANFERRRMPRIVAVGDTVTSSLDAAGRPARGGSDRGFLHLVQDLGRRFATDNAVLFVDSSGGEVRRPGLSIDRGAAAEAAEGITDAADPLRLNFAFPHGHRQYVDFLIGLAGHIGARDA
;
A
#
# COMPACT_ATOMS: atom_id res chain seq x y z
N MET A 1 -12.30 -16.88 19.53
CA MET A 1 -12.59 -16.50 18.14
C MET A 1 -11.96 -15.15 17.90
N LEU A 2 -10.99 -15.08 17.01
CA LEU A 2 -10.24 -13.87 16.68
C LEU A 2 -11.17 -12.75 16.17
N ASN A 3 -12.17 -13.12 15.37
CA ASN A 3 -13.10 -12.16 14.76
C ASN A 3 -14.02 -11.41 15.75
N ARG A 4 -14.06 -11.82 17.03
CA ARG A 4 -14.81 -11.16 18.10
C ARG A 4 -13.97 -10.18 18.91
N GLN A 5 -12.65 -10.19 18.74
CA GLN A 5 -11.77 -9.28 19.44
C GLN A 5 -11.95 -7.86 18.89
N PHE A 6 -11.67 -6.87 19.73
CA PHE A 6 -11.65 -5.47 19.35
C PHE A 6 -10.47 -4.78 20.03
N LEU A 7 -9.50 -4.35 19.21
CA LEU A 7 -8.25 -3.71 19.64
C LEU A 7 -7.53 -4.47 20.78
N SER A 8 -7.61 -5.80 20.77
CA SER A 8 -6.89 -6.61 21.75
C SER A 8 -5.38 -6.48 21.59
N THR A 9 -4.66 -6.40 22.71
CA THR A 9 -3.19 -6.40 22.76
C THR A 9 -2.63 -7.73 23.28
N ASP A 10 -3.49 -8.76 23.42
CA ASP A 10 -3.07 -10.12 23.79
C ASP A 10 -2.48 -10.85 22.57
N HIS A 11 -1.23 -10.53 22.25
CA HIS A 11 -0.52 -11.10 21.12
C HIS A 11 -0.18 -12.58 21.32
N GLN A 12 -0.12 -13.07 22.56
CA GLN A 12 0.09 -14.48 22.84
C GLN A 12 -1.15 -15.29 22.46
N GLN A 13 -2.35 -14.84 22.85
CA GLN A 13 -3.60 -15.47 22.42
C GLN A 13 -3.73 -15.48 20.90
N LEU A 14 -3.35 -14.38 20.23
CA LEU A 14 -3.32 -14.33 18.77
C LEU A 14 -2.37 -15.38 18.19
N ALA A 15 -1.14 -15.45 18.71
CA ALA A 15 -0.13 -16.41 18.26
C ALA A 15 -0.60 -17.86 18.45
N ASP A 16 -1.13 -18.20 19.63
CA ASP A 16 -1.63 -19.54 19.94
C ASP A 16 -2.79 -19.92 19.03
N ALA A 17 -3.73 -19.01 18.79
CA ALA A 17 -4.88 -19.26 17.92
C ALA A 17 -4.48 -19.44 16.46
N LEU A 18 -3.53 -18.64 15.94
CA LEU A 18 -3.01 -18.78 14.58
C LEU A 18 -2.08 -19.99 14.43
N GLY A 19 -1.38 -20.36 15.50
CA GLY A 19 -0.54 -21.54 15.59
C GLY A 19 -1.34 -22.84 15.72
N ALA A 20 -2.57 -22.78 16.22
CA ALA A 20 -3.49 -23.91 16.34
C ALA A 20 -4.28 -24.11 15.03
N GLY A 21 -3.85 -25.06 14.19
CA GLY A 21 -4.59 -25.49 12.99
C GLY A 21 -3.79 -25.37 11.67
N PRO A 22 -4.45 -25.37 10.50
CA PRO A 22 -3.78 -25.10 9.24
C PRO A 22 -3.16 -23.68 9.23
N PRO A 23 -2.00 -23.47 8.58
CA PRO A 23 -1.41 -22.15 8.45
C PRO A 23 -2.41 -21.13 7.88
N PRO A 24 -2.52 -19.91 8.45
CA PRO A 24 -3.37 -18.86 7.90
C PRO A 24 -2.84 -18.37 6.55
N LEU A 25 -3.68 -17.66 5.80
CA LEU A 25 -3.28 -16.79 4.71
C LEU A 25 -3.08 -15.37 5.25
N ILE A 26 -1.83 -14.91 5.34
CA ILE A 26 -1.46 -13.58 5.81
C ILE A 26 -1.32 -12.65 4.60
N ILE A 27 -2.04 -11.53 4.63
CA ILE A 27 -1.98 -10.46 3.63
C ILE A 27 -1.69 -9.16 4.37
N GLN A 28 -0.58 -8.49 4.06
CA GLN A 28 -0.21 -7.26 4.76
C GLN A 28 0.27 -6.14 3.84
N ASP A 29 0.09 -4.87 4.26
CA ASP A 29 0.87 -3.77 3.71
C ASP A 29 2.32 -3.83 4.24
N LEU A 30 3.18 -2.92 3.78
CA LEU A 30 4.61 -2.90 4.05
C LEU A 30 5.01 -1.74 4.94
N ASP A 31 4.82 -0.51 4.43
CA ASP A 31 5.19 0.73 5.10
C ASP A 31 4.35 0.93 6.35
N GLY A 32 4.98 1.18 7.50
CA GLY A 32 4.33 1.30 8.80
C GLY A 32 3.90 -0.03 9.45
N VAL A 33 3.85 -1.12 8.68
CA VAL A 33 3.54 -2.47 9.19
C VAL A 33 4.80 -3.23 9.59
N CYS A 34 5.72 -3.47 8.64
CA CYS A 34 6.96 -4.24 8.88
C CYS A 34 8.24 -3.40 8.78
N MET A 35 8.10 -2.10 8.52
CA MET A 35 9.17 -1.12 8.58
C MET A 35 8.61 0.24 9.00
N GLY A 36 9.46 1.09 9.58
CA GLY A 36 9.06 2.42 10.00
C GLY A 36 8.69 3.34 8.83
N LEU A 37 7.74 4.25 9.07
CA LEU A 37 7.46 5.36 8.16
C LEU A 37 8.59 6.40 8.28
N VAL A 38 9.35 6.55 7.21
CA VAL A 38 10.48 7.49 7.10
C VAL A 38 10.19 8.53 6.02
N ALA A 39 10.73 9.74 6.17
CA ALA A 39 10.57 10.82 5.21
C ALA A 39 11.24 10.52 3.86
N ASP A 40 12.38 9.81 3.88
CA ASP A 40 13.04 9.30 2.66
C ASP A 40 12.89 7.78 2.57
N PRO A 41 12.07 7.27 1.62
CA PRO A 41 11.89 5.84 1.38
C PRO A 41 13.19 5.04 1.18
N ARG A 42 14.27 5.68 0.72
CA ARG A 42 15.57 5.01 0.52
C ARG A 42 16.24 4.64 1.84
N ARG A 43 15.87 5.30 2.93
CA ARG A 43 16.39 5.07 4.29
C ARG A 43 15.63 3.99 5.04
N ARG A 44 14.57 3.42 4.46
CA ARG A 44 13.84 2.29 5.04
C ARG A 44 14.80 1.13 5.31
N GLN A 45 14.56 0.46 6.44
CA GLN A 45 15.27 -0.73 6.86
C GLN A 45 14.25 -1.82 7.14
N ILE A 46 14.61 -3.05 6.80
CA ILE A 46 13.83 -4.24 7.14
C ILE A 46 14.72 -5.22 7.88
N ASP A 47 14.14 -5.90 8.88
CA ASP A 47 14.84 -6.86 9.70
C ASP A 47 15.17 -8.15 8.89
N PRO A 48 16.44 -8.59 8.82
CA PRO A 48 16.81 -9.86 8.17
C PRO A 48 16.12 -11.10 8.75
N GLU A 49 15.83 -11.11 10.05
CA GLU A 49 15.10 -12.21 10.70
C GLU A 49 13.63 -12.23 10.29
N TYR A 50 13.02 -11.06 10.10
CA TYR A 50 11.67 -10.92 9.54
C TYR A 50 11.60 -11.52 8.13
N LEU A 51 12.58 -11.24 7.27
CA LEU A 51 12.65 -11.84 5.93
C LEU A 51 12.77 -13.37 6.00
N SER A 52 13.54 -13.87 6.96
CA SER A 52 13.67 -15.31 7.21
C SER A 52 12.35 -15.92 7.71
N ALA A 53 11.60 -15.20 8.55
CA ALA A 53 10.27 -15.58 9.00
C ALA A 53 9.25 -15.63 7.85
N CYS A 54 9.23 -14.61 6.98
CA CYS A 54 8.36 -14.59 5.80
C CYS A 54 8.65 -15.77 4.87
N ARG A 55 9.93 -16.13 4.69
CA ARG A 55 10.32 -17.32 3.91
C ARG A 55 9.80 -18.62 4.52
N ARG A 56 9.80 -18.75 5.85
CA ARG A 56 9.20 -19.93 6.54
C ARG A 56 7.70 -20.01 6.27
N LEU A 57 7.03 -18.87 6.13
CA LEU A 57 5.60 -18.75 5.83
C LEU A 57 5.27 -18.79 4.32
N ARG A 58 6.21 -19.22 3.46
CA ARG A 58 6.00 -19.29 2.01
C ARG A 58 4.70 -20.02 1.65
N GLY A 59 3.94 -19.46 0.70
CA GLY A 59 2.63 -19.98 0.29
C GLY A 59 1.47 -19.59 1.21
N SER A 60 1.75 -19.02 2.38
CA SER A 60 0.77 -18.55 3.37
C SER A 60 0.97 -17.08 3.75
N PHE A 61 1.94 -16.40 3.14
CA PHE A 61 2.25 -15.00 3.40
C PHE A 61 2.39 -14.25 2.07
N PHE A 62 1.71 -13.11 1.96
CA PHE A 62 1.81 -12.21 0.83
C PHE A 62 1.75 -10.75 1.28
N VAL A 63 2.47 -9.90 0.55
CA VAL A 63 2.33 -8.45 0.68
C VAL A 63 1.28 -7.93 -0.29
N LEU A 64 0.62 -6.83 0.07
CA LEU A 64 -0.36 -6.12 -0.73
C LEU A 64 -0.19 -4.61 -0.47
N THR A 65 0.54 -3.94 -1.36
CA THR A 65 0.95 -2.54 -1.15
C THR A 65 0.62 -1.64 -2.34
N ASN A 66 0.53 -0.34 -2.06
CA ASN A 66 0.55 0.70 -3.10
C ASN A 66 1.98 1.08 -3.51
N GLY A 67 3.00 0.72 -2.71
CA GLY A 67 4.41 0.86 -3.09
C GLY A 67 4.79 -0.08 -4.23
N GLU A 68 6.08 -0.18 -4.54
CA GLU A 68 6.57 -1.07 -5.61
C GLU A 68 7.59 -2.10 -5.08
N HIS A 69 7.67 -3.23 -5.76
CA HIS A 69 8.72 -4.23 -5.52
C HIS A 69 10.06 -3.79 -6.11
N VAL A 70 10.03 -3.20 -7.31
CA VAL A 70 11.23 -2.81 -8.09
C VAL A 70 11.35 -1.29 -8.21
N GLY A 71 12.40 -0.81 -8.89
CA GLY A 71 12.70 0.61 -9.04
C GLY A 71 13.65 1.12 -7.95
N SER A 72 14.09 2.37 -8.07
CA SER A 72 15.10 2.94 -7.16
C SER A 72 14.64 3.03 -5.70
N ARG A 73 13.32 2.95 -5.45
CA ARG A 73 12.69 2.99 -4.11
C ARG A 73 11.86 1.74 -3.81
N GLY A 74 11.94 0.72 -4.68
CA GLY A 74 11.21 -0.52 -4.50
C GLY A 74 11.75 -1.35 -3.34
N MET A 75 10.90 -2.26 -2.86
CA MET A 75 11.22 -3.16 -1.75
C MET A 75 12.46 -4.02 -1.97
N ASN A 76 12.71 -4.45 -3.20
CA ASN A 76 13.83 -5.33 -3.50
C ASN A 76 15.17 -4.70 -3.14
N GLY A 77 15.34 -3.41 -3.42
CA GLY A 77 16.56 -2.70 -3.03
C GLY A 77 16.75 -2.65 -1.51
N ILE A 78 15.66 -2.55 -0.74
CA ILE A 78 15.71 -2.57 0.74
C ILE A 78 16.11 -3.96 1.23
N VAL A 79 15.48 -5.01 0.69
CA VAL A 79 15.78 -6.42 1.00
C VAL A 79 17.25 -6.74 0.71
N GLU A 80 17.73 -6.36 -0.47
CA GLU A 80 19.11 -6.58 -0.90
C GLU A 80 20.10 -5.88 0.03
N ARG A 81 19.85 -4.63 0.42
CA ARG A 81 20.69 -3.91 1.38
C ARG A 81 20.70 -4.59 2.75
N SER A 82 19.54 -5.00 3.26
CA SER A 82 19.43 -5.68 4.55
C SER A 82 20.14 -7.04 4.59
N LEU A 83 20.22 -7.75 3.46
CA LEU A 83 20.84 -9.07 3.38
C LEU A 83 22.29 -9.07 2.87
N GLY A 84 22.84 -7.91 2.53
CA GLY A 84 24.23 -7.78 2.03
C GLY A 84 24.40 -8.03 0.53
N GLY A 85 23.33 -7.94 -0.25
CA GLY A 85 23.34 -7.95 -1.71
C GLY A 85 22.32 -8.88 -2.36
N ARG A 86 22.21 -8.77 -3.69
CA ARG A 86 21.27 -9.54 -4.52
C ARG A 86 21.43 -11.06 -4.41
N ARG A 87 22.67 -11.54 -4.28
CA ARG A 87 22.94 -12.98 -4.15
C ARG A 87 22.36 -13.56 -2.86
N GLN A 88 22.40 -12.78 -1.77
CA GLN A 88 21.90 -13.16 -0.46
C GLN A 88 20.37 -13.02 -0.36
N ALA A 89 19.78 -12.15 -1.19
CA ALA A 89 18.34 -11.94 -1.29
C ALA A 89 17.58 -13.04 -2.07
N ALA A 90 18.27 -13.87 -2.85
CA ALA A 90 17.63 -14.92 -3.64
C ALA A 90 16.77 -15.87 -2.78
N GLY A 91 15.50 -16.05 -3.17
CA GLY A 91 14.51 -16.83 -2.42
C GLY A 91 14.11 -16.21 -1.08
N ARG A 92 14.33 -14.92 -0.88
CA ARG A 92 13.99 -14.14 0.34
C ARG A 92 13.29 -12.82 0.02
N TYR A 93 12.93 -12.57 -1.23
CA TYR A 93 12.07 -11.43 -1.57
C TYR A 93 10.67 -11.65 -0.99
N LEU A 94 9.97 -10.57 -0.69
CA LEU A 94 8.61 -10.61 -0.17
C LEU A 94 7.65 -10.86 -1.35
N PRO A 95 6.97 -12.02 -1.43
CA PRO A 95 6.05 -12.30 -2.52
C PRO A 95 4.75 -11.54 -2.30
N GLY A 96 4.06 -11.16 -3.38
CA GLY A 96 2.78 -10.47 -3.27
C GLY A 96 2.54 -9.46 -4.37
N LEU A 97 1.54 -8.63 -4.13
CA LEU A 97 1.09 -7.59 -5.05
C LEU A 97 1.54 -6.21 -4.59
N ALA A 98 2.03 -5.44 -5.54
CA ALA A 98 2.45 -4.05 -5.39
C ALA A 98 1.72 -3.17 -6.42
N ALA A 99 1.94 -1.85 -6.35
CA ALA A 99 1.33 -0.82 -7.17
C ALA A 99 -0.20 -0.92 -7.20
N GLY A 100 -0.82 -1.18 -6.05
CA GLY A 100 -2.28 -1.31 -5.94
C GLY A 100 -2.83 -2.59 -6.56
N GLY A 101 -2.00 -3.61 -6.79
CA GLY A 101 -2.46 -4.93 -7.24
C GLY A 101 -1.98 -5.38 -8.62
N VAL A 102 -1.34 -4.50 -9.39
CA VAL A 102 -0.97 -4.77 -10.80
C VAL A 102 0.46 -5.26 -10.97
N GLN A 103 1.30 -5.18 -9.93
CA GLN A 103 2.66 -5.71 -9.96
C GLN A 103 2.76 -6.94 -9.07
N TRP A 104 2.85 -8.11 -9.67
CA TRP A 104 3.09 -9.37 -8.95
C TRP A 104 4.59 -9.63 -8.83
N GLN A 105 5.02 -10.13 -7.67
CA GLN A 105 6.35 -10.67 -7.45
C GLN A 105 6.29 -12.01 -6.71
N ASP A 106 7.15 -12.95 -7.11
CA ASP A 106 7.39 -14.20 -6.38
C ASP A 106 8.59 -14.11 -5.41
N VAL A 107 8.88 -15.22 -4.71
CA VAL A 107 9.95 -15.28 -3.69
C VAL A 107 11.36 -15.14 -4.28
N ASP A 108 11.53 -15.35 -5.58
CA ASP A 108 12.80 -15.25 -6.29
C ASP A 108 13.01 -13.85 -6.90
N GLY A 109 12.04 -12.95 -6.73
CA GLY A 109 12.09 -11.58 -7.23
C GLY A 109 11.70 -11.47 -8.71
N VAL A 110 11.03 -12.49 -9.28
CA VAL A 110 10.51 -12.43 -10.63
C VAL A 110 9.22 -11.62 -10.62
N VAL A 111 9.20 -10.56 -11.44
CA VAL A 111 8.08 -9.61 -11.51
C VAL A 111 7.27 -9.81 -12.79
N SER A 112 5.95 -9.79 -12.66
CA SER A 112 5.00 -9.74 -13.78
C SER A 112 3.92 -8.69 -13.54
N HIS A 113 3.15 -8.35 -14.58
CA HIS A 113 2.09 -7.34 -14.50
C HIS A 113 0.72 -7.88 -14.97
N PRO A 114 0.03 -8.67 -14.13
CA PRO A 114 -1.25 -9.29 -14.51
C PRO A 114 -2.30 -8.24 -14.90
N GLY A 115 -2.98 -8.45 -16.02
CA GLY A 115 -4.00 -7.53 -16.53
C GLY A 115 -3.45 -6.22 -17.13
N VAL A 116 -2.12 -6.09 -17.28
CA VAL A 116 -1.48 -4.91 -17.88
C VAL A 116 -0.94 -5.27 -19.26
N SER A 117 -1.38 -4.53 -20.26
CA SER A 117 -0.95 -4.68 -21.64
C SER A 117 0.47 -4.15 -21.87
N GLY A 118 1.13 -4.68 -22.90
CA GLY A 118 2.43 -4.15 -23.32
C GLY A 118 2.36 -2.70 -23.81
N ALA A 119 1.20 -2.24 -24.30
CA ALA A 119 1.01 -0.84 -24.71
C ALA A 119 1.00 0.11 -23.49
N GLU A 120 0.29 -0.27 -22.42
CA GLU A 120 0.30 0.48 -21.16
C GLU A 120 1.71 0.57 -20.57
N LEU A 121 2.43 -0.56 -20.50
CA LEU A 121 3.81 -0.59 -19.97
C LEU A 121 4.77 0.29 -20.78
N ARG A 122 4.66 0.29 -22.12
CA ARG A 122 5.47 1.16 -22.97
C ARG A 122 5.16 2.63 -22.75
N PHE A 123 3.87 2.99 -22.62
CA PHE A 123 3.49 4.37 -22.33
C PHE A 123 4.05 4.84 -20.98
N LEU A 124 3.93 4.01 -19.95
CA LEU A 124 4.42 4.31 -18.59
C LEU A 124 5.95 4.46 -18.52
N ALA A 125 6.70 3.71 -19.33
CA ALA A 125 8.16 3.76 -19.34
C ALA A 125 8.72 5.14 -19.69
N ASP A 126 8.00 5.93 -20.49
CA ASP A 126 8.43 7.26 -20.92
C ASP A 126 8.07 8.37 -19.93
N VAL A 127 7.13 8.11 -19.00
CA VAL A 127 6.59 9.12 -18.07
C VAL A 127 7.67 9.73 -17.16
N PRO A 128 8.56 8.95 -16.52
CA PRO A 128 9.62 9.52 -15.68
C PRO A 128 10.56 10.47 -16.44
N GLY A 129 10.89 10.15 -17.69
CA GLY A 129 11.73 11.00 -18.53
C GLY A 129 11.04 12.34 -18.86
N ARG A 130 9.75 12.29 -19.17
CA ARG A 130 8.92 13.49 -19.41
C ARG A 130 8.79 14.35 -18.15
N ALA A 131 8.53 13.73 -16.99
CA ALA A 131 8.41 14.41 -15.71
C ALA A 131 9.72 15.12 -15.30
N ARG A 132 10.87 14.47 -15.51
CA ARG A 132 12.19 15.07 -15.23
C ARG A 132 12.42 16.30 -16.08
N ARG A 133 12.10 16.22 -17.37
CA ARG A 133 12.22 17.36 -18.29
C ARG A 133 11.32 18.52 -17.85
N PHE A 134 10.05 18.24 -17.58
CA PHE A 134 9.09 19.22 -17.08
C PHE A 134 9.61 19.92 -15.82
N LEU A 135 10.07 19.17 -14.82
CA LEU A 135 10.59 19.76 -13.57
C LEU A 135 11.87 20.57 -13.80
N CYS A 136 12.81 20.08 -14.60
CA CYS A 136 14.03 20.82 -14.93
C CYS A 136 13.69 22.16 -15.59
N GLU A 137 12.79 22.15 -16.58
CA GLU A 137 12.35 23.36 -17.28
C GLU A 137 11.63 24.32 -16.35
N PHE A 138 10.70 23.83 -15.51
CA PHE A 138 9.99 24.64 -14.53
C PHE A 138 10.96 25.27 -13.52
N LEU A 139 11.84 24.48 -12.91
CA LEU A 139 12.75 24.93 -11.85
C LEU A 139 13.83 25.89 -12.37
N ALA A 140 14.21 25.78 -13.65
CA ALA A 140 15.19 26.65 -14.29
C ALA A 140 14.62 28.00 -14.79
N ARG A 141 13.30 28.25 -14.65
CA ARG A 141 12.69 29.50 -15.13
C ARG A 141 13.30 30.74 -14.48
N PRO A 142 13.47 31.85 -15.23
CA PRO A 142 13.87 33.14 -14.68
C PRO A 142 12.94 33.54 -13.53
N GLY A 143 13.52 33.91 -12.38
CA GLY A 143 12.77 34.27 -11.16
C GLY A 143 12.73 33.18 -10.08
N HIS A 144 12.99 31.92 -10.41
CA HIS A 144 13.02 30.84 -9.42
C HIS A 144 14.36 30.74 -8.64
N ARG A 145 15.39 31.49 -9.05
CA ARG A 145 16.71 31.59 -8.37
C ARG A 145 17.37 30.22 -8.07
N LEU A 146 17.14 29.21 -8.90
CA LEU A 146 17.82 27.92 -8.83
C LEU A 146 18.84 27.82 -9.96
N THR A 147 20.02 27.27 -9.68
CA THR A 147 20.99 26.95 -10.73
C THR A 147 20.49 25.75 -11.54
N PRO A 148 20.90 25.60 -12.82
CA PRO A 148 20.56 24.42 -13.61
C PRO A 148 20.99 23.10 -12.94
N SER A 149 22.15 23.10 -12.28
CA SER A 149 22.64 21.93 -11.52
C SER A 149 21.73 21.59 -10.34
N ARG A 150 21.24 22.59 -9.59
CA ARG A 150 20.33 22.36 -8.47
C ARG A 150 18.95 21.94 -8.94
N ALA A 151 18.45 22.52 -10.04
CA ALA A 151 17.20 22.11 -10.67
C ALA A 151 17.23 20.63 -11.09
N ALA A 152 18.32 20.20 -11.73
CA ALA A 152 18.50 18.79 -12.13
C ALA A 152 18.54 17.84 -10.92
N GLN A 153 19.26 18.21 -9.85
CA GLN A 153 19.27 17.43 -8.60
C GLN A 153 17.89 17.30 -7.97
N LEU A 154 17.12 18.40 -7.92
CA LEU A 154 15.77 18.39 -7.38
C LEU A 154 14.81 17.57 -8.24
N ALA A 155 14.90 17.67 -9.57
CA ALA A 155 14.10 16.86 -10.48
C ALA A 155 14.41 15.36 -10.34
N ASP A 156 15.69 14.99 -10.22
CA ASP A 156 16.10 13.60 -9.97
C ASP A 156 15.61 13.06 -8.62
N ALA A 157 15.61 13.91 -7.59
CA ALA A 157 15.07 13.56 -6.28
C ALA A 157 13.54 13.50 -6.27
N ALA A 158 12.85 14.28 -7.11
CA ALA A 158 11.39 14.34 -7.13
C ALA A 158 10.75 13.24 -7.98
N VAL A 159 11.36 12.86 -9.10
CA VAL A 159 10.76 11.87 -10.02
C VAL A 159 11.12 10.45 -9.62
N LEU A 160 10.09 9.65 -9.37
CA LEU A 160 10.18 8.24 -9.02
C LEU A 160 10.06 7.43 -10.31
N ASP A 161 11.04 6.58 -10.57
CA ASP A 161 11.16 5.73 -11.76
C ASP A 161 10.29 4.47 -11.70
N ASN A 162 9.13 4.62 -11.09
CA ASN A 162 8.16 3.57 -10.87
C ASN A 162 7.62 3.07 -12.21
N ARG A 163 7.65 1.75 -12.43
CA ARG A 163 7.32 1.16 -13.75
C ARG A 163 5.83 1.12 -14.04
N VAL A 164 5.01 1.06 -13.00
CA VAL A 164 3.54 0.90 -13.11
C VAL A 164 2.77 1.97 -12.36
N SER A 165 3.45 2.78 -11.56
CA SER A 165 2.91 3.99 -10.95
C SER A 165 3.92 5.16 -10.95
N PRO A 166 4.39 5.63 -12.13
CA PRO A 166 5.26 6.80 -12.24
C PRO A 166 4.78 7.94 -11.34
N THR A 167 5.64 8.41 -10.45
CA THR A 167 5.26 9.35 -9.40
C THR A 167 6.20 10.56 -9.42
N VAL A 168 5.65 11.74 -9.19
CA VAL A 168 6.41 12.95 -8.91
C VAL A 168 6.12 13.38 -7.48
N ASN A 169 7.10 13.20 -6.59
CA ASN A 169 7.06 13.67 -5.22
C ASN A 169 7.80 15.01 -5.12
N ILE A 170 7.07 16.11 -5.01
CA ILE A 170 7.63 17.47 -4.95
C ILE A 170 7.95 17.95 -3.52
N ASN A 171 7.95 17.06 -2.52
CA ASN A 171 8.28 17.45 -1.14
C ASN A 171 9.71 18.05 -1.05
N VAL A 172 10.67 17.45 -1.77
CA VAL A 172 12.05 17.95 -1.87
C VAL A 172 12.13 19.36 -2.50
N VAL A 173 11.15 19.72 -3.33
CA VAL A 173 11.06 21.04 -3.96
C VAL A 173 10.45 22.06 -3.00
N PHE A 174 9.48 21.65 -2.18
CA PHE A 174 8.90 22.51 -1.15
C PHE A 174 9.98 23.08 -0.22
N GLU A 175 10.85 22.21 0.28
CA GLU A 175 11.98 22.61 1.13
C GLU A 175 12.93 23.57 0.41
N ALA A 176 13.26 23.30 -0.86
CA ALA A 176 14.12 24.15 -1.67
C ALA A 176 13.48 25.53 -2.01
N CYS A 177 12.16 25.63 -1.98
CA CYS A 177 11.44 26.88 -2.19
C CYS A 177 11.57 27.84 -1.00
N GLY A 178 11.92 27.38 0.21
CA GLY A 178 12.31 28.22 1.34
C GLY A 178 11.34 29.38 1.65
N GLY A 179 10.03 29.09 1.68
CA GLY A 179 8.98 30.09 1.97
C GLY A 179 8.39 30.80 0.74
N ARG A 180 8.84 30.50 -0.49
CA ARG A 180 8.27 31.03 -1.75
C ARG A 180 6.99 30.29 -2.15
N GLY A 181 5.94 30.43 -1.34
CA GLY A 181 4.68 29.70 -1.49
C GLY A 181 4.01 29.86 -2.86
N ALA A 182 4.10 31.04 -3.49
CA ALA A 182 3.50 31.27 -4.81
C ALA A 182 4.13 30.40 -5.92
N ILE A 183 5.46 30.27 -5.94
CA ILE A 183 6.18 29.43 -6.92
C ILE A 183 5.83 27.96 -6.70
N TYR A 184 5.78 27.53 -5.44
CA TYR A 184 5.44 26.15 -5.12
C TYR A 184 3.98 25.81 -5.47
N GLN A 185 3.02 26.69 -5.20
CA GLN A 185 1.64 26.49 -5.63
C GLN A 185 1.49 26.53 -7.17
N GLN A 186 2.31 27.32 -7.85
CA GLN A 186 2.37 27.31 -9.31
C GLN A 186 2.88 25.95 -9.83
N LEU A 187 3.93 25.41 -9.22
CA LEU A 187 4.41 24.05 -9.53
C LEU A 187 3.30 23.02 -9.35
N GLN A 188 2.55 23.06 -8.25
CA GLN A 188 1.43 22.13 -8.02
C GLN A 188 0.40 22.17 -9.15
N ARG A 189 -0.01 23.36 -9.58
CA ARG A 189 -0.99 23.53 -10.67
C ARG A 189 -0.45 23.08 -12.02
N GLU A 190 0.78 23.47 -12.37
CA GLU A 190 1.38 23.08 -13.64
C GLU A 190 1.71 21.58 -13.70
N LEU A 191 2.07 20.97 -12.57
CA LEU A 191 2.27 19.54 -12.49
C LEU A 191 0.96 18.77 -12.62
N GLN A 192 -0.14 19.27 -12.04
CA GLN A 192 -1.48 18.70 -12.31
C GLN A 192 -1.83 18.81 -13.80
N GLY A 193 -1.60 19.97 -14.43
CA GLY A 193 -1.79 20.14 -15.87
C GLY A 193 -0.95 19.17 -16.69
N PHE A 194 0.34 19.02 -16.38
CA PHE A 194 1.21 18.02 -17.00
C PHE A 194 0.66 16.59 -16.87
N MET A 195 0.09 16.23 -15.72
CA MET A 195 -0.52 14.92 -15.52
C MET A 195 -1.81 14.74 -16.32
N THR A 196 -2.60 15.80 -16.48
CA THR A 196 -3.76 15.80 -17.38
C THR A 196 -3.33 15.63 -18.84
N ASP A 197 -2.29 16.32 -19.29
CA ASP A 197 -1.73 16.16 -20.65
C ASP A 197 -1.21 14.72 -20.87
N LEU A 198 -0.72 14.05 -19.83
CA LEU A 198 -0.38 12.63 -19.90
C LEU A 198 -1.61 11.74 -20.13
N LEU A 199 -2.73 12.01 -19.45
CA LEU A 199 -3.99 11.28 -19.66
C LEU A 199 -4.52 11.47 -21.08
N GLU A 200 -4.50 12.71 -21.59
CA GLU A 200 -4.90 13.02 -22.96
C GLU A 200 -3.99 12.35 -23.99
N ALA A 201 -2.67 12.40 -23.77
CA ALA A 201 -1.71 11.71 -24.63
C ALA A 201 -1.93 10.19 -24.62
N ALA A 202 -2.24 9.59 -23.47
CA ALA A 202 -2.58 8.18 -23.38
C ALA A 202 -3.84 7.84 -24.18
N ALA A 203 -4.89 8.67 -24.06
CA ALA A 203 -6.10 8.53 -24.86
C ALA A 203 -5.81 8.58 -26.37
N GLY A 204 -4.92 9.49 -26.81
CA GLY A 204 -4.44 9.56 -28.20
C GLY A 204 -3.68 8.31 -28.69
N HIS A 205 -3.16 7.48 -27.79
CA HIS A 205 -2.54 6.18 -28.10
C HIS A 205 -3.52 4.99 -27.97
N GLY A 206 -4.82 5.26 -27.85
CA GLY A 206 -5.84 4.22 -27.67
C GLY A 206 -5.87 3.64 -26.24
N LEU A 207 -5.26 4.33 -25.27
CA LEU A 207 -5.22 3.95 -23.86
C LEU A 207 -6.16 4.83 -23.02
N ALA A 208 -7.32 5.18 -23.58
CA ALA A 208 -8.36 5.88 -22.85
C ALA A 208 -8.78 5.05 -21.62
N ASP A 209 -9.00 5.71 -20.49
CA ASP A 209 -9.37 5.11 -19.20
C ASP A 209 -8.36 4.11 -18.60
N ALA A 210 -7.22 3.88 -19.25
CA ALA A 210 -6.18 2.98 -18.76
C ALA A 210 -5.50 3.52 -17.49
N PHE A 211 -5.47 4.84 -17.35
CA PHE A 211 -4.77 5.54 -16.27
C PHE A 211 -5.67 6.55 -15.55
N PHE A 212 -5.29 6.90 -14.33
CA PHE A 212 -5.85 8.01 -13.57
C PHE A 212 -4.77 8.72 -12.76
N LEU A 213 -5.05 9.97 -12.38
CA LEU A 213 -4.19 10.75 -11.50
C LEU A 213 -4.60 10.54 -10.03
N HIS A 214 -3.66 10.08 -9.21
CA HIS A 214 -3.78 10.06 -7.75
C HIS A 214 -2.91 11.16 -7.14
N LEU A 215 -3.51 11.95 -6.26
CA LEU A 215 -2.91 13.07 -5.54
C LEU A 215 -2.90 12.75 -4.04
N ALA A 216 -1.75 12.94 -3.39
CA ALA A 216 -1.65 12.82 -1.94
C ALA A 216 -0.84 13.95 -1.30
N PRO A 217 -1.33 14.53 -0.18
CA PRO A 217 -2.74 14.57 0.24
C PRO A 217 -3.65 15.27 -0.80
N ASN A 218 -4.95 15.00 -0.79
CA ASN A 218 -5.96 15.66 -1.64
C ASN A 218 -7.13 16.24 -0.83
N LEU A 219 -7.92 17.13 -1.45
CA LEU A 219 -9.14 17.73 -0.87
C LEU A 219 -10.42 16.99 -1.27
N GLY A 220 -10.33 15.67 -1.47
CA GLY A 220 -11.40 14.83 -2.01
C GLY A 220 -11.44 14.80 -3.54
N ARG A 221 -12.58 14.36 -4.08
CA ARG A 221 -12.83 14.20 -5.52
C ARG A 221 -14.01 15.05 -6.00
N ASP A 222 -13.93 15.56 -7.23
CA ASP A 222 -15.04 16.16 -7.98
C ASP A 222 -15.23 15.45 -9.35
N SER A 223 -15.91 16.10 -10.30
CA SER A 223 -16.15 15.54 -11.64
C SER A 223 -14.86 15.35 -12.46
N ASP A 224 -13.81 16.10 -12.14
CA ASP A 224 -12.58 16.16 -12.92
C ASP A 224 -11.46 15.31 -12.27
N GLY A 225 -11.73 14.75 -11.09
CA GLY A 225 -10.86 13.82 -10.39
C GLY A 225 -10.50 14.27 -8.98
N GLU A 226 -9.30 13.93 -8.53
CA GLU A 226 -8.81 14.34 -7.21
C GLU A 226 -8.40 15.81 -7.19
N ARG A 227 -8.74 16.52 -6.10
CA ARG A 227 -8.52 17.95 -5.95
C ARG A 227 -7.21 18.24 -5.20
N LEU A 228 -6.40 19.15 -5.76
CA LEU A 228 -5.18 19.63 -5.12
C LEU A 228 -5.44 20.25 -3.75
N ALA A 229 -4.62 19.89 -2.77
CA ALA A 229 -4.43 20.62 -1.52
C ALA A 229 -3.30 21.64 -1.72
N PRO A 230 -3.58 22.96 -1.74
CA PRO A 230 -2.55 23.97 -2.01
C PRO A 230 -1.53 24.06 -0.87
N GLY A 231 -0.25 24.17 -1.23
CA GLY A 231 0.82 24.42 -0.27
C GLY A 231 0.70 25.78 0.40
N ARG A 232 1.09 25.86 1.68
CA ARG A 232 1.15 27.05 2.53
C ARG A 232 2.55 27.17 3.14
N ALA A 233 2.83 28.28 3.83
CA ALA A 233 4.16 28.54 4.41
C ALA A 233 4.67 27.40 5.31
N GLU A 234 3.77 26.75 6.05
CA GLU A 234 4.12 25.70 7.03
C GLU A 234 3.73 24.29 6.57
N MET A 235 3.04 24.13 5.44
CA MET A 235 2.56 22.83 4.97
C MET A 235 2.66 22.71 3.46
N ALA A 236 3.24 21.64 2.97
CA ALA A 236 3.45 21.42 1.54
C ALA A 236 2.13 21.17 0.75
N GLY A 237 1.00 20.84 1.39
CA GLY A 237 -0.20 20.44 0.67
C GLY A 237 0.05 19.16 -0.14
N THR A 238 -0.54 19.02 -1.33
CA THR A 238 -0.28 17.89 -2.24
C THR A 238 1.18 17.85 -2.65
N THR A 239 1.86 16.76 -2.32
CA THR A 239 3.26 16.52 -2.64
C THR A 239 3.45 15.39 -3.64
N ASP A 240 2.52 14.43 -3.67
CA ASP A 240 2.63 13.23 -4.48
C ASP A 240 1.63 13.29 -5.64
N PHE A 241 2.16 13.18 -6.85
CA PHE A 241 1.40 13.12 -8.10
C PHE A 241 1.71 11.78 -8.75
N GLN A 242 0.80 10.82 -8.63
CA GLN A 242 1.00 9.46 -9.11
C GLN A 242 0.14 9.23 -10.35
N PHE A 243 0.79 8.82 -11.44
CA PHE A 243 0.11 8.42 -12.66
C PHE A 243 -0.10 6.91 -12.61
N MET A 244 -1.31 6.48 -12.24
CA MET A 244 -1.60 5.10 -11.87
C MET A 244 -2.46 4.39 -12.91
N LEU A 245 -2.26 3.07 -13.05
CA LEU A 245 -3.17 2.20 -13.80
C LEU A 245 -4.53 2.12 -13.13
N SER A 246 -5.61 2.35 -13.89
CA SER A 246 -6.99 2.26 -13.40
C SER A 246 -7.28 0.87 -12.80
N GLY A 247 -8.20 0.80 -11.83
CA GLY A 247 -8.57 -0.50 -11.23
C GLY A 247 -7.50 -1.15 -10.34
N ALA A 248 -6.33 -0.52 -10.16
CA ALA A 248 -5.35 -0.91 -9.16
C ALA A 248 -5.83 -0.54 -7.75
N ILE A 249 -6.72 -1.37 -7.19
CA ILE A 249 -7.26 -1.24 -5.84
C ILE A 249 -6.84 -2.43 -4.98
N LYS A 250 -6.38 -2.18 -3.75
CA LYS A 250 -5.85 -3.22 -2.85
C LYS A 250 -6.91 -4.30 -2.55
N GLU A 251 -8.17 -3.92 -2.44
CA GLU A 251 -9.33 -4.77 -2.21
C GLU A 251 -9.39 -5.94 -3.19
N ALA A 252 -9.31 -5.64 -4.50
CA ALA A 252 -9.29 -6.66 -5.54
C ALA A 252 -8.04 -7.56 -5.44
N GLY A 253 -6.93 -7.00 -4.96
CA GLY A 253 -5.70 -7.73 -4.67
C GLY A 253 -5.89 -8.88 -3.67
N VAL A 254 -6.81 -8.75 -2.72
CA VAL A 254 -7.15 -9.85 -1.78
C VAL A 254 -7.66 -11.08 -2.53
N LEU A 255 -8.58 -10.89 -3.48
CA LEU A 255 -9.14 -11.99 -4.27
C LEU A 255 -8.10 -12.58 -5.23
N ALA A 256 -7.24 -11.74 -5.82
CA ALA A 256 -6.15 -12.21 -6.65
C ALA A 256 -5.14 -13.08 -5.86
N LEU A 257 -4.77 -12.66 -4.65
CA LEU A 257 -3.90 -13.44 -3.74
C LEU A 257 -4.58 -14.73 -3.27
N LEU A 258 -5.86 -14.67 -2.93
CA LEU A 258 -6.64 -15.85 -2.55
C LEU A 258 -6.75 -16.85 -3.71
N ASN A 259 -6.98 -16.38 -4.93
CA ASN A 259 -7.02 -17.20 -6.14
C ASN A 259 -5.66 -17.88 -6.41
N ARG A 260 -4.55 -17.18 -6.18
CA ARG A 260 -3.18 -17.74 -6.25
C ARG A 260 -2.93 -18.76 -5.14
N TYR A 261 -3.37 -18.49 -3.92
CA TYR A 261 -3.32 -19.43 -2.80
C TYR A 261 -4.03 -20.74 -3.15
N TYR A 262 -5.24 -20.65 -3.72
CA TYR A 262 -6.00 -21.82 -4.17
C TYR A 262 -5.29 -22.60 -5.28
N GLY A 263 -4.73 -21.90 -6.27
CA GLY A 263 -3.94 -22.53 -7.33
C GLY A 263 -2.75 -23.31 -6.79
N ALA A 264 -1.98 -22.69 -5.91
CA ALA A 264 -0.81 -23.33 -5.29
C ALA A 264 -1.18 -24.49 -4.36
N ARG A 265 -2.28 -24.39 -3.61
CA ARG A 265 -2.67 -25.37 -2.59
C ARG A 265 -3.51 -26.52 -3.12
N PHE A 266 -4.36 -26.26 -4.11
CA PHE A 266 -5.38 -27.20 -4.60
C PHE A 266 -5.29 -27.49 -6.11
N GLY A 267 -4.36 -26.85 -6.83
CA GLY A 267 -4.17 -27.04 -8.27
C GLY A 267 -5.25 -26.39 -9.15
N SER A 268 -6.18 -25.63 -8.56
CA SER A 268 -7.29 -24.97 -9.27
C SER A 268 -7.37 -23.50 -8.88
N HIS A 269 -7.60 -22.63 -9.85
CA HIS A 269 -7.81 -21.20 -9.66
C HIS A 269 -9.31 -20.86 -9.81
N PRO A 270 -10.08 -20.66 -8.72
CA PRO A 270 -11.52 -20.44 -8.79
C PRO A 270 -11.96 -19.27 -9.66
N LEU A 271 -11.12 -18.22 -9.79
CA LEU A 271 -11.39 -17.06 -10.64
C LEU A 271 -10.72 -17.15 -12.02
N GLY A 272 -10.08 -18.28 -12.34
CA GLY A 272 -9.21 -18.45 -13.50
C GLY A 272 -7.75 -18.11 -13.21
N ALA A 273 -6.81 -18.77 -13.87
CA ALA A 273 -5.36 -18.61 -13.62
C ALA A 273 -4.86 -17.19 -13.93
N GLU A 274 -5.49 -16.52 -14.89
CA GLU A 274 -5.13 -15.18 -15.36
C GLU A 274 -5.86 -14.04 -14.62
N PHE A 275 -6.70 -14.36 -13.62
CA PHE A 275 -7.45 -13.34 -12.89
C PHE A 275 -6.54 -12.25 -12.31
N SER A 276 -6.86 -11.00 -12.60
CA SER A 276 -6.13 -9.83 -12.13
C SER A 276 -7.06 -8.82 -11.46
N VAL A 277 -6.47 -7.85 -10.78
CA VAL A 277 -7.24 -6.73 -10.19
C VAL A 277 -7.96 -5.89 -11.24
N ARG A 278 -7.52 -5.95 -12.50
CA ARG A 278 -8.12 -5.21 -13.63
C ARG A 278 -9.46 -5.82 -14.06
N ASP A 279 -9.65 -7.11 -13.82
CA ASP A 279 -10.88 -7.85 -14.13
C ASP A 279 -11.89 -7.81 -12.98
N ALA A 280 -11.46 -7.35 -11.80
CA ALA A 280 -12.25 -7.42 -10.59
C ALA A 280 -13.35 -6.33 -10.55
N PRO A 281 -14.53 -6.64 -9.97
CA PRO A 281 -15.51 -5.63 -9.64
C PRO A 281 -14.93 -4.56 -8.72
N ARG A 282 -15.40 -3.31 -8.88
CA ARG A 282 -14.89 -2.17 -8.10
C ARG A 282 -15.61 -1.95 -6.76
N SER A 283 -16.80 -2.53 -6.58
CA SER A 283 -17.57 -2.35 -5.35
C SER A 283 -17.30 -3.48 -4.36
N HIS A 284 -17.30 -3.12 -3.07
CA HIS A 284 -17.11 -4.07 -1.96
C HIS A 284 -18.08 -5.25 -2.02
N THR A 285 -19.38 -4.97 -2.25
CA THR A 285 -20.42 -5.99 -2.36
C THR A 285 -20.15 -6.94 -3.53
N ALA A 286 -19.80 -6.40 -4.72
CA ALA A 286 -19.55 -7.25 -5.88
C ALA A 286 -18.28 -8.11 -5.73
N LEU A 287 -17.27 -7.64 -4.97
CA LEU A 287 -16.11 -8.46 -4.60
C LEU A 287 -16.51 -9.63 -3.68
N LEU A 288 -17.38 -9.40 -2.70
CA LEU A 288 -17.90 -10.46 -1.84
C LEU A 288 -18.76 -11.47 -2.62
N ASP A 289 -19.62 -10.98 -3.52
CA ASP A 289 -20.46 -11.84 -4.36
C ASP A 289 -19.62 -12.68 -5.32
N LEU A 290 -18.58 -12.08 -5.93
CA LEU A 290 -17.62 -12.80 -6.76
C LEU A 290 -16.92 -13.90 -5.95
N ALA A 291 -16.52 -13.60 -4.72
CA ALA A 291 -15.87 -14.58 -3.87
C ALA A 291 -16.82 -15.75 -3.54
N GLU A 292 -18.03 -15.46 -3.08
CA GLU A 292 -19.00 -16.51 -2.72
C GLU A 292 -19.36 -17.41 -3.91
N ALA A 293 -19.51 -16.83 -5.10
CA ALA A 293 -19.87 -17.60 -6.29
C ALA A 293 -18.79 -18.60 -6.71
N ASN A 294 -17.52 -18.38 -6.35
CA ASN A 294 -16.39 -19.13 -6.91
C ASN A 294 -15.59 -19.94 -5.87
N PHE A 295 -15.41 -19.47 -4.64
CA PHE A 295 -14.58 -20.16 -3.64
C PHE A 295 -15.38 -21.18 -2.82
N GLU A 296 -14.80 -22.36 -2.62
CA GLU A 296 -15.40 -23.40 -1.78
C GLU A 296 -15.30 -23.07 -0.28
N ARG A 297 -16.43 -23.00 0.42
CA ARG A 297 -16.47 -22.64 1.84
C ARG A 297 -15.62 -23.51 2.76
N ARG A 298 -15.53 -24.81 2.48
CA ARG A 298 -14.72 -25.75 3.28
C ARG A 298 -13.21 -25.60 3.07
N ARG A 299 -12.80 -24.96 1.97
CA ARG A 299 -11.38 -24.74 1.63
C ARG A 299 -10.92 -23.32 1.95
N MET A 300 -11.83 -22.41 2.32
CA MET A 300 -11.49 -21.03 2.66
C MET A 300 -10.51 -21.01 3.83
N PRO A 301 -9.27 -20.49 3.65
CA PRO A 301 -8.33 -20.40 4.75
C PRO A 301 -8.83 -19.37 5.76
N ARG A 302 -8.32 -19.47 6.99
CA ARG A 302 -8.31 -18.32 7.88
C ARG A 302 -7.42 -17.24 7.25
N ILE A 303 -7.97 -16.07 6.98
CA ILE A 303 -7.22 -14.94 6.43
C ILE A 303 -6.89 -13.95 7.57
N VAL A 304 -5.64 -13.51 7.61
CA VAL A 304 -5.15 -12.46 8.52
C VAL A 304 -4.74 -11.27 7.68
N ALA A 305 -5.43 -10.15 7.84
CA ALA A 305 -5.12 -8.90 7.15
C ALA A 305 -4.40 -7.94 8.09
N VAL A 306 -3.32 -7.30 7.64
CA VAL A 306 -2.53 -6.38 8.46
C VAL A 306 -2.30 -5.06 7.74
N GLY A 307 -2.65 -3.96 8.40
CA GLY A 307 -2.46 -2.60 7.88
C GLY A 307 -2.13 -1.62 8.99
N ASP A 308 -1.71 -0.44 8.60
CA ASP A 308 -1.36 0.68 9.50
C ASP A 308 -2.15 1.96 9.14
N THR A 309 -2.77 2.00 7.96
CA THR A 309 -3.41 3.19 7.40
C THR A 309 -4.93 3.07 7.44
N VAL A 310 -5.52 3.40 8.59
CA VAL A 310 -6.97 3.55 8.78
C VAL A 310 -7.23 4.86 9.52
N THR A 311 -8.16 5.66 9.02
CA THR A 311 -8.53 6.94 9.66
C THR A 311 -10.03 7.07 9.82
N SER A 312 -10.42 7.81 10.86
CA SER A 312 -11.79 8.30 11.06
C SER A 312 -11.75 9.71 11.64
N SER A 313 -12.44 10.64 10.98
CA SER A 313 -12.56 12.04 11.38
C SER A 313 -13.99 12.51 11.15
N LEU A 314 -14.39 13.66 11.69
CA LEU A 314 -15.69 14.25 11.33
C LEU A 314 -15.56 15.09 10.04
N ASP A 315 -16.53 14.96 9.14
CA ASP A 315 -16.67 15.85 7.98
C ASP A 315 -17.17 17.24 8.39
N ALA A 316 -17.27 18.16 7.43
CA ALA A 316 -17.76 19.53 7.68
C ALA A 316 -19.19 19.59 8.23
N ALA A 317 -19.98 18.50 8.10
CA ALA A 317 -21.32 18.37 8.62
C ALA A 317 -21.38 17.58 9.95
N GLY A 318 -20.22 17.27 10.55
CA GLY A 318 -20.14 16.52 11.81
C GLY A 318 -20.40 15.02 11.68
N ARG A 319 -20.38 14.46 10.47
CA ARG A 319 -20.57 13.02 10.23
C ARG A 319 -19.23 12.30 10.15
N PRO A 320 -19.12 11.03 10.58
CA PRO A 320 -17.89 10.26 10.41
C PRO A 320 -17.49 10.14 8.93
N ALA A 321 -16.35 10.70 8.59
CA ALA A 321 -15.61 10.51 7.35
C ALA A 321 -14.43 9.58 7.61
N ARG A 322 -14.43 8.46 6.89
CA ARG A 322 -13.52 7.34 7.11
C ARG A 322 -12.66 7.13 5.89
N GLY A 323 -11.36 6.90 6.11
CA GLY A 323 -10.40 6.73 5.04
C GLY A 323 -9.25 5.82 5.44
N GLY A 324 -8.13 5.99 4.73
CA GLY A 324 -6.93 5.19 4.86
C GLY A 324 -6.80 4.18 3.72
N SER A 325 -5.58 4.03 3.21
CA SER A 325 -5.30 3.20 2.03
C SER A 325 -5.53 1.71 2.30
N ASP A 326 -5.45 1.27 3.56
CA ASP A 326 -5.64 -0.15 3.93
C ASP A 326 -7.10 -0.51 4.18
N ARG A 327 -7.93 0.50 4.47
CA ARG A 327 -9.28 0.31 5.02
C ARG A 327 -10.11 -0.70 4.24
N GLY A 328 -10.19 -0.56 2.91
CA GLY A 328 -11.11 -1.42 2.17
C GLY A 328 -10.63 -2.86 2.08
N PHE A 329 -9.33 -3.14 1.97
CA PHE A 329 -8.87 -4.54 1.93
C PHE A 329 -8.99 -5.21 3.29
N LEU A 330 -8.73 -4.46 4.39
CA LEU A 330 -8.99 -4.93 5.75
C LEU A 330 -10.48 -5.25 5.95
N HIS A 331 -11.36 -4.37 5.45
CA HIS A 331 -12.80 -4.57 5.52
C HIS A 331 -13.28 -5.76 4.69
N LEU A 332 -12.71 -5.97 3.50
CA LEU A 332 -13.03 -7.12 2.66
C LEU A 332 -12.65 -8.43 3.35
N VAL A 333 -11.47 -8.52 3.97
CA VAL A 333 -11.05 -9.73 4.70
C VAL A 333 -11.96 -10.03 5.89
N GLN A 334 -12.39 -8.99 6.62
CA GLN A 334 -13.37 -9.15 7.70
C GLN A 334 -14.67 -9.77 7.17
N ASP A 335 -15.22 -9.22 6.10
CA ASP A 335 -16.51 -9.66 5.57
C ASP A 335 -16.44 -11.01 4.85
N LEU A 336 -15.30 -11.36 4.23
CA LEU A 336 -15.02 -12.72 3.79
C LEU A 336 -15.09 -13.70 4.96
N GLY A 337 -14.55 -13.33 6.13
CA GLY A 337 -14.63 -14.13 7.35
C GLY A 337 -16.07 -14.42 7.75
N ARG A 338 -16.93 -13.40 7.71
CA ARG A 338 -18.37 -13.53 7.98
C ARG A 338 -19.06 -14.41 6.92
N ARG A 339 -18.83 -14.13 5.64
CA ARG A 339 -19.49 -14.81 4.51
C ARG A 339 -19.17 -16.30 4.47
N PHE A 340 -17.92 -16.64 4.71
CA PHE A 340 -17.43 -18.03 4.68
C PHE A 340 -17.43 -18.73 6.05
N ALA A 341 -17.80 -18.02 7.13
CA ALA A 341 -17.69 -18.49 8.51
C ALA A 341 -16.26 -18.97 8.87
N THR A 342 -15.26 -18.20 8.47
CA THR A 342 -13.87 -18.39 8.89
C THR A 342 -13.51 -17.38 9.98
N ASP A 343 -12.64 -17.79 10.92
CA ASP A 343 -12.22 -16.97 12.06
C ASP A 343 -11.09 -16.00 11.64
N ASN A 344 -11.36 -15.17 10.62
CA ASN A 344 -10.42 -14.18 10.10
C ASN A 344 -10.08 -13.12 11.14
N ALA A 345 -8.91 -12.51 11.01
CA ALA A 345 -8.45 -11.44 11.89
C ALA A 345 -7.95 -10.23 11.10
N VAL A 346 -8.32 -9.04 11.57
CA VAL A 346 -7.80 -7.75 11.11
C VAL A 346 -6.86 -7.20 12.18
N LEU A 347 -5.60 -7.04 11.83
CA LEU A 347 -4.54 -6.53 12.70
C LEU A 347 -4.20 -5.10 12.31
N PHE A 348 -4.09 -4.22 13.30
CA PHE A 348 -3.69 -2.83 13.12
C PHE A 348 -2.31 -2.59 13.75
N VAL A 349 -1.38 -2.03 13.00
CA VAL A 349 -0.07 -1.61 13.50
C VAL A 349 -0.05 -0.10 13.66
N ASP A 350 0.26 0.36 14.87
CA ASP A 350 0.35 1.79 15.13
C ASP A 350 1.65 2.36 14.55
N SER A 351 1.54 3.05 13.42
CA SER A 351 2.68 3.69 12.75
C SER A 351 2.88 5.16 13.10
N SER A 352 2.14 5.69 14.09
CA SER A 352 2.20 7.10 14.50
C SER A 352 3.54 7.52 15.12
N GLY A 353 4.33 6.58 15.64
CA GLY A 353 5.66 6.83 16.19
C GLY A 353 6.76 7.06 15.15
N GLY A 354 6.43 7.08 13.85
CA GLY A 354 7.38 7.32 12.75
C GLY A 354 7.66 8.79 12.44
N GLU A 355 8.42 9.05 11.37
CA GLU A 355 8.73 10.40 10.88
C GLU A 355 7.52 11.07 10.20
N VAL A 356 6.55 10.26 9.75
CA VAL A 356 5.30 10.71 9.12
C VAL A 356 4.21 10.80 10.18
N ARG A 357 3.63 12.00 10.37
CA ARG A 357 2.56 12.20 11.36
C ARG A 357 1.29 11.44 10.98
N ARG A 358 0.78 10.64 11.93
CA ARG A 358 -0.48 9.90 11.82
C ARG A 358 -1.22 9.89 13.16
N PRO A 359 -2.55 9.67 13.17
CA PRO A 359 -3.26 9.32 14.39
C PRO A 359 -2.65 8.07 15.02
N GLY A 360 -2.45 8.08 16.34
CA GLY A 360 -1.87 6.98 17.10
C GLY A 360 -2.86 6.44 18.13
N LEU A 361 -2.61 5.22 18.59
CA LEU A 361 -3.37 4.61 19.66
C LEU A 361 -2.95 5.22 21.01
N SER A 362 -3.93 5.70 21.77
CA SER A 362 -3.71 6.16 23.13
C SER A 362 -3.94 4.99 24.10
N ILE A 363 -2.89 4.20 24.33
CA ILE A 363 -2.93 3.00 25.17
C ILE A 363 -3.38 3.31 26.61
N ASP A 364 -3.16 4.55 27.08
CA ASP A 364 -3.50 4.99 28.44
C ASP A 364 -4.98 5.38 28.62
N ARG A 365 -5.78 5.43 27.54
CA ARG A 365 -7.22 5.70 27.62
C ARG A 365 -7.98 4.39 27.89
N GLY A 366 -8.70 4.36 29.01
CA GLY A 366 -9.30 3.14 29.55
C GLY A 366 -10.31 2.42 28.62
N ALA A 367 -10.98 3.12 27.71
CA ALA A 367 -11.88 2.50 26.74
C ALA A 367 -11.24 2.38 25.35
N ALA A 368 -11.31 1.19 24.74
CA ALA A 368 -10.75 0.90 23.42
C ALA A 368 -11.23 1.88 22.32
N ALA A 369 -12.45 2.40 22.42
CA ALA A 369 -12.97 3.41 21.49
C ALA A 369 -12.29 4.79 21.65
N GLU A 370 -11.95 5.19 22.88
CA GLU A 370 -11.24 6.44 23.14
C GLU A 370 -9.75 6.33 22.82
N ALA A 371 -9.19 5.12 22.98
CA ALA A 371 -7.82 4.78 22.61
C ALA A 371 -7.58 4.85 21.10
N ALA A 372 -8.62 4.81 20.26
CA ALA A 372 -8.50 4.80 18.81
C ALA A 372 -9.09 6.04 18.11
N GLU A 373 -9.18 7.16 18.83
CA GLU A 373 -9.58 8.46 18.28
C GLU A 373 -8.72 8.82 17.06
N GLY A 374 -9.36 9.23 15.96
CA GLY A 374 -8.67 9.52 14.70
C GLY A 374 -8.43 8.30 13.80
N ILE A 375 -8.58 7.08 14.33
CA ILE A 375 -8.34 5.81 13.61
C ILE A 375 -9.68 5.14 13.26
N THR A 376 -10.54 4.92 14.25
CA THR A 376 -11.86 4.30 14.11
C THR A 376 -12.87 5.03 15.01
N ASP A 377 -14.16 4.76 14.80
CA ASP A 377 -15.23 5.28 15.65
C ASP A 377 -16.24 4.18 16.01
N ALA A 378 -17.17 4.47 16.93
CA ALA A 378 -18.12 3.49 17.43
C ALA A 378 -19.07 2.91 16.36
N ALA A 379 -19.30 3.66 15.27
CA ALA A 379 -20.15 3.25 14.16
C ALA A 379 -19.34 2.69 12.97
N ASP A 380 -18.03 2.47 13.12
CA ASP A 380 -17.18 1.94 12.06
C ASP A 380 -17.52 0.47 11.77
N PRO A 381 -17.93 0.10 10.53
CA PRO A 381 -18.19 -1.29 10.19
C PRO A 381 -16.91 -2.14 10.16
N LEU A 382 -15.74 -1.51 9.95
CA LEU A 382 -14.45 -2.17 10.09
C LEU A 382 -14.11 -2.29 11.57
N ARG A 383 -13.95 -3.53 12.05
CA ARG A 383 -13.46 -3.82 13.39
C ARG A 383 -12.03 -4.31 13.33
N LEU A 384 -11.13 -3.51 13.91
CA LEU A 384 -9.74 -3.88 14.12
C LEU A 384 -9.69 -4.86 15.30
N ASN A 385 -9.33 -6.12 15.06
CA ASN A 385 -9.43 -7.18 16.07
C ASN A 385 -8.31 -7.10 17.10
N PHE A 386 -7.08 -6.89 16.62
CA PHE A 386 -5.89 -6.75 17.46
C PHE A 386 -5.09 -5.52 17.04
N ALA A 387 -4.39 -4.94 18.00
CA ALA A 387 -3.56 -3.77 17.80
C ALA A 387 -2.13 -4.01 18.26
N PHE A 388 -1.16 -3.45 17.52
CA PHE A 388 0.25 -3.40 17.87
C PHE A 388 0.62 -1.94 18.18
N PRO A 389 0.35 -1.47 19.41
CA PRO A 389 0.46 -0.05 19.72
C PRO A 389 1.91 0.43 19.89
N HIS A 390 2.87 -0.50 19.95
CA HIS A 390 4.31 -0.17 19.91
C HIS A 390 4.89 -0.28 18.48
N GLY A 391 4.00 -0.31 17.48
CA GLY A 391 4.30 -0.19 16.06
C GLY A 391 5.02 -1.39 15.44
N HIS A 392 5.66 -1.14 14.30
CA HIS A 392 6.17 -2.18 13.40
C HIS A 392 7.13 -3.17 14.07
N ARG A 393 7.96 -2.73 15.03
CA ARG A 393 8.90 -3.63 15.73
C ARG A 393 8.16 -4.71 16.52
N GLN A 394 7.12 -4.33 17.26
CA GLN A 394 6.28 -5.26 18.00
C GLN A 394 5.59 -6.27 17.07
N TYR A 395 5.11 -5.80 15.92
CA TYR A 395 4.52 -6.67 14.90
C TYR A 395 5.54 -7.62 14.28
N VAL A 396 6.75 -7.13 13.97
CA VAL A 396 7.85 -7.92 13.43
C VAL A 396 8.24 -9.04 14.40
N ASP A 397 8.42 -8.73 15.68
CA ASP A 397 8.76 -9.72 16.72
C ASP A 397 7.67 -10.79 16.81
N PHE A 398 6.41 -10.38 16.80
CA PHE A 398 5.27 -11.28 16.77
C PHE A 398 5.29 -12.22 15.55
N LEU A 399 5.52 -11.68 14.34
CA LEU A 399 5.52 -12.50 13.13
C LEU A 399 6.71 -13.48 13.11
N ILE A 400 7.88 -13.05 13.60
CA ILE A 400 9.06 -13.92 13.76
C ILE A 400 8.72 -15.10 14.67
N GLY A 401 8.11 -14.83 15.83
CA GLY A 401 7.65 -15.85 16.78
C GLY A 401 6.61 -16.80 16.17
N LEU A 402 5.57 -16.24 15.52
CA LEU A 402 4.53 -17.02 14.85
C LEU A 402 5.12 -17.95 13.78
N ALA A 403 6.02 -17.45 12.95
CA ALA A 403 6.69 -18.24 11.92
C ALA A 403 7.55 -19.37 12.51
N GLY A 404 8.15 -19.15 13.68
CA GLY A 404 8.85 -20.19 14.44
C GLY A 404 7.90 -21.30 14.91
N HIS A 405 6.73 -20.92 15.43
CA HIS A 405 5.72 -21.86 15.92
C HIS A 405 5.09 -22.69 14.79
N ILE A 406 4.78 -22.06 13.65
CA ILE A 406 4.23 -22.76 12.47
C ILE A 406 5.31 -23.65 11.84
N GLY A 407 6.52 -23.14 11.65
CA GLY A 407 7.62 -23.88 11.02
C GLY A 407 8.06 -25.13 11.78
N ALA A 408 7.97 -25.13 13.11
CA ALA A 408 8.28 -26.29 13.94
C ALA A 408 7.28 -27.46 13.79
N ARG A 409 6.11 -27.24 13.19
CA ARG A 409 5.10 -28.29 12.96
C ARG A 409 5.26 -29.03 11.64
N ASP A 410 5.91 -28.38 10.66
CA ASP A 410 6.13 -28.92 9.31
C ASP A 410 7.50 -29.60 9.16
N ALA A 411 8.35 -29.55 10.19
CA ALA A 411 9.62 -30.27 10.32
C ALA A 411 9.44 -31.56 11.12
#